data_AF-A0A3A8YVL0-F1
#
_entry.id   AF-A0A3A8YVL0-F1
#
_cell.length_a   1.000
_cell.length_b   1.000
_cell.length_c   1.000
_cell.angle_alpha   90.00
_cell.angle_beta   90.00
_cell.angle_gamma   90.00
#
_symmetry.space_group_name_H-M   'P 1'
#
loop_
_entity.id
_entity.type
_entity.pdbx_description
1 polymer ?
#
loop_
_entity_poly.entity_id
_entity_poly.type
_entity_poly.pdbx_seq_one_letter_code
_entity_poly.pdbx_strand_id
1 'polypeptide(L)'
;MGKVMILSFSEDEEDVCQRMLQIISESPRFEGCNVLQVEKHLSIGGMKLNLAEKNVVIHGAEVMLTNREFEILYLLAQSPGRVFSKEQIYDIVWQEPYSGDYNIVMSHIRHIREKIEDNPGKPLYCRTAN
;
A
#
# COMPACT_ATOMS: atom_id res chain seq x y z
N MET A 1 29.71 21.32 -8.21
CA MET A 1 29.22 19.92 -8.23
C MET A 1 28.37 19.73 -7.00
N GLY A 2 27.04 19.66 -7.16
CA GLY A 2 26.11 19.48 -6.04
C GLY A 2 26.17 18.06 -5.50
N LYS A 3 25.81 17.87 -4.23
CA LYS A 3 25.63 16.56 -3.60
C LYS A 3 24.16 16.39 -3.24
N VAL A 4 23.60 15.21 -3.48
CA VAL A 4 22.22 14.88 -3.10
C VAL A 4 22.25 13.98 -1.87
N MET A 5 21.39 14.28 -0.90
CA MET A 5 21.17 13.47 0.29
C MET A 5 19.68 13.14 0.38
N ILE A 6 19.34 11.85 0.54
CA ILE A 6 17.97 11.38 0.75
C ILE A 6 17.89 10.87 2.18
N LEU A 7 16.96 11.41 2.95
CA LEU A 7 16.72 11.05 4.34
C LEU A 7 15.27 10.59 4.46
N SER A 8 15.04 9.52 5.23
CA SER A 8 13.72 9.02 5.57
C SER A 8 13.57 9.09 7.09
N PHE A 9 12.40 9.52 7.55
CA PHE A 9 12.07 9.67 8.95
C PHE A 9 10.79 8.87 9.23
N SER A 10 10.69 8.24 10.39
CA SER A 10 9.43 7.66 10.86
C SER A 10 8.48 8.75 11.39
N GLU A 11 7.23 8.38 11.70
CA GLU A 11 6.22 9.34 12.20
C GLU A 11 6.61 9.95 13.55
N ASP A 12 7.32 9.21 14.40
CA ASP A 12 7.81 9.66 15.71
C ASP A 12 9.07 10.56 15.62
N GLU A 13 9.69 10.65 14.43
CA GLU A 13 10.89 11.46 14.19
C GLU A 13 10.58 12.81 13.52
N GLU A 14 9.31 13.21 13.43
CA GLU A 14 8.89 14.44 12.73
C GLU A 14 9.59 15.70 13.31
N ASP A 15 9.74 15.78 14.63
CA ASP A 15 10.49 16.86 15.30
C ASP A 15 11.98 16.91 14.90
N VAL A 16 12.59 15.75 14.65
CA VAL A 16 13.99 15.66 14.22
C VAL A 16 14.11 16.20 12.80
N CYS A 17 13.20 15.78 11.91
CA CYS A 17 13.13 16.27 10.53
C CYS A 17 12.98 17.80 10.49
N GLN A 18 12.05 18.37 11.28
CA GLN A 18 11.83 19.81 11.33
C GLN A 18 13.07 20.59 11.81
N ARG A 19 13.74 20.11 12.87
CA ARG A 19 14.99 20.74 13.34
C ARG A 19 16.10 20.70 12.29
N MET A 20 16.23 19.58 11.57
CA MET A 20 17.21 19.48 10.49
C MET A 20 16.89 20.44 9.34
N LEU A 21 15.63 20.49 8.90
CA LEU A 21 15.19 21.39 7.83
C LEU A 21 15.43 22.85 8.20
N GLN A 22 15.16 23.24 9.45
CA GLN A 22 15.45 24.58 9.94
C GLN A 22 16.94 24.92 9.77
N ILE A 23 17.83 24.11 10.35
CA ILE A 23 19.29 24.34 10.30
C ILE A 23 19.81 24.41 8.86
N ILE A 24 19.33 23.50 8.01
CA ILE A 24 19.78 23.42 6.61
C ILE A 24 19.30 24.63 5.81
N SER A 25 18.05 25.08 6.04
CA SER A 25 17.46 26.22 5.33
C SER A 25 18.14 27.56 5.63
N GLU A 26 18.78 27.69 6.80
CA GLU A 26 19.53 28.88 7.21
C GLU A 26 20.91 28.98 6.53
N SER A 27 21.35 27.94 5.80
CA SER A 27 22.67 27.92 5.17
C SER A 27 22.72 28.82 3.91
N PRO A 28 23.68 29.77 3.80
CA PRO A 28 23.74 30.76 2.70
C PRO A 28 23.94 30.19 1.28
N ARG A 29 24.22 28.89 1.15
CA ARG A 29 24.47 28.21 -0.12
C ARG A 29 23.52 27.02 -0.34
N PHE A 30 22.46 26.94 0.44
CA PHE A 30 21.50 25.88 0.29
C PHE A 30 20.62 26.13 -0.93
N GLU A 31 20.68 25.22 -1.91
CA GLU A 31 19.94 25.35 -3.17
C GLU A 31 18.45 25.00 -3.01
N GLY A 32 18.08 24.28 -1.95
CA GLY A 32 16.70 23.92 -1.61
C GLY A 32 16.55 22.47 -1.14
N CYS A 33 15.48 22.20 -0.39
CA CYS A 33 15.04 20.85 -0.02
C CYS A 33 13.72 20.55 -0.73
N ASN A 34 13.56 19.31 -1.18
CA ASN A 34 12.26 18.76 -1.51
C ASN A 34 11.88 17.76 -0.42
N VAL A 35 10.80 18.06 0.31
CA VAL A 35 10.19 17.10 1.23
C VAL A 35 9.25 16.24 0.41
N LEU A 36 9.61 14.97 0.22
CA LEU A 36 8.73 14.00 -0.43
C LEU A 36 7.77 13.47 0.64
N GLN A 37 6.49 13.79 0.52
CA GLN A 37 5.45 13.09 1.28
C GLN A 37 5.27 11.72 0.63
N VAL A 38 5.54 10.65 1.38
CA VAL A 38 5.11 9.31 0.98
C VAL A 38 3.59 9.33 1.01
N GLU A 39 2.94 9.16 -0.14
CA GLU A 39 1.49 9.10 -0.21
C GLU A 39 1.00 7.95 0.68
N LYS A 40 0.32 8.31 1.78
CA LYS A 40 -0.31 7.35 2.70
C LYS A 40 -1.59 6.76 2.12
N HIS A 41 -1.94 7.09 0.88
CA HIS A 41 -3.14 6.62 0.22
C HIS A 41 -2.86 6.15 -1.20
N LEU A 42 -3.55 5.08 -1.60
CA LEU A 42 -3.53 4.59 -2.96
C LEU A 42 -4.96 4.62 -3.51
N SER A 43 -5.16 5.24 -4.68
CA SER A 43 -6.49 5.39 -5.30
C SER A 43 -6.56 4.65 -6.63
N ILE A 44 -7.57 3.80 -6.80
CA ILE A 44 -7.88 3.09 -8.06
C ILE A 44 -9.38 3.24 -8.32
N GLY A 45 -9.75 4.02 -9.35
CA GLY A 45 -11.17 4.25 -9.65
C GLY A 45 -11.93 4.82 -8.44
N GLY A 46 -12.98 4.13 -8.00
CA GLY A 46 -13.78 4.51 -6.83
C GLY A 46 -13.22 4.01 -5.49
N MET A 47 -12.10 3.29 -5.51
CA MET A 47 -11.46 2.69 -4.33
C MET A 47 -10.30 3.55 -3.84
N LYS A 48 -10.23 3.74 -2.51
CA LYS A 48 -9.12 4.38 -1.80
C LYS A 48 -8.63 3.46 -0.69
N LEU A 49 -7.32 3.20 -0.63
CA LEU A 49 -6.67 2.50 0.48
C LEU A 49 -5.93 3.53 1.34
N ASN A 50 -6.10 3.50 2.66
CA ASN A 50 -5.21 4.19 3.60
C ASN A 50 -4.18 3.20 4.13
N LEU A 51 -2.91 3.44 3.85
CA LEU A 51 -1.81 2.58 4.24
C LEU A 51 -1.49 2.68 5.74
N ALA A 52 -1.67 3.86 6.33
CA ALA A 52 -1.36 4.09 7.74
C ALA A 52 -2.43 3.44 8.65
N GLU A 53 -3.69 3.61 8.29
CA GLU A 53 -4.83 3.07 9.06
C GLU A 53 -5.20 1.64 8.65
N LYS A 54 -4.62 1.12 7.56
CA LYS A 54 -4.98 -0.15 6.92
C LYS A 54 -6.49 -0.30 6.64
N ASN A 55 -7.14 0.78 6.19
CA ASN A 55 -8.57 0.79 5.83
C ASN A 55 -8.79 1.01 4.33
N VAL A 56 -10.00 0.68 3.88
CA VAL A 56 -10.41 0.80 2.48
C VAL A 56 -11.74 1.53 2.41
N VAL A 57 -11.85 2.49 1.49
CA VAL A 57 -13.09 3.19 1.18
C VAL A 57 -13.46 2.93 -0.27
N ILE A 58 -14.69 2.48 -0.52
CA ILE A 58 -15.26 2.25 -1.85
C ILE A 58 -16.44 3.20 -2.02
N HIS A 59 -16.41 4.06 -3.04
CA HIS A 59 -17.50 5.02 -3.34
C HIS A 59 -17.93 5.88 -2.14
N GLY A 60 -17.00 6.18 -1.22
CA GLY A 60 -17.24 6.99 -0.03
C GLY A 60 -17.72 6.21 1.20
N ALA A 61 -17.89 4.89 1.11
CA ALA A 61 -18.21 4.02 2.23
C ALA A 61 -16.99 3.20 2.67
N GLU A 62 -16.75 3.12 3.98
CA GLU A 62 -15.68 2.30 4.54
C GLU A 62 -16.01 0.80 4.42
N VAL A 63 -15.01 0.01 4.04
CA VAL A 63 -15.09 -1.44 3.88
C VAL A 63 -14.13 -2.11 4.85
N MET A 64 -14.69 -2.93 5.75
CA MET A 64 -13.94 -3.65 6.77
C MET A 64 -13.23 -4.87 6.16
N LEU A 65 -11.91 -4.79 6.06
CA LEU A 65 -11.04 -5.92 5.70
C LEU A 65 -10.29 -6.41 6.94
N THR A 66 -9.98 -7.69 6.97
CA THR A 66 -8.97 -8.24 7.88
C THR A 66 -7.57 -7.79 7.44
N ASN A 67 -6.58 -7.86 8.33
CA ASN A 67 -5.20 -7.52 8.00
C ASN A 67 -4.68 -8.25 6.75
N ARG A 68 -4.93 -9.58 6.65
CA ARG A 68 -4.50 -10.38 5.50
C ARG A 68 -5.21 -9.98 4.22
N GLU A 69 -6.50 -9.69 4.28
CA GLU A 69 -7.25 -9.21 3.11
C GLU A 69 -6.75 -7.84 2.63
N PHE A 70 -6.47 -6.93 3.57
CA PHE A 70 -5.89 -5.62 3.25
C PHE A 70 -4.50 -5.79 2.61
N GLU A 71 -3.62 -6.61 3.18
CA GLU A 71 -2.27 -6.85 2.66
C GLU A 71 -2.29 -7.42 1.23
N ILE A 72 -3.18 -8.38 0.96
CA ILE A 72 -3.39 -8.92 -0.39
C ILE A 72 -3.89 -7.83 -1.34
N LEU A 73 -4.93 -7.09 -0.95
CA LEU A 73 -5.49 -6.04 -1.80
C LEU A 73 -4.46 -4.94 -2.08
N TYR A 74 -3.68 -4.55 -1.08
CA TYR A 74 -2.60 -3.58 -1.21
C TYR A 74 -1.51 -4.06 -2.18
N LEU A 75 -1.04 -5.31 -2.05
CA LEU A 75 -0.08 -5.90 -2.96
C LEU A 75 -0.54 -5.81 -4.43
N LEU A 76 -1.81 -6.17 -4.68
CA LEU A 76 -2.39 -6.10 -6.02
C LEU A 76 -2.52 -4.64 -6.50
N ALA A 77 -2.94 -3.75 -5.61
CA ALA A 77 -3.16 -2.35 -5.92
C ALA A 77 -1.85 -1.57 -6.20
N GLN A 78 -0.73 -1.97 -5.61
CA GLN A 78 0.60 -1.41 -5.89
C GLN A 78 1.11 -1.73 -7.31
N SER A 79 0.61 -2.78 -7.95
CA SER A 79 1.05 -3.21 -9.28
C SER A 79 -0.14 -3.45 -10.22
N PRO A 80 -0.94 -2.42 -10.57
CA PRO A 80 -2.11 -2.59 -11.43
C PRO A 80 -1.74 -3.23 -12.78
N GLY A 81 -2.48 -4.27 -13.17
CA GLY A 81 -2.26 -4.99 -14.43
C GLY A 81 -1.20 -6.10 -14.37
N ARG A 82 -0.44 -6.22 -13.27
CA ARG A 82 0.46 -7.35 -13.05
C ARG A 82 -0.33 -8.58 -12.60
N VAL A 83 -0.01 -9.73 -13.20
CA VAL A 83 -0.54 -11.03 -12.76
C VAL A 83 0.38 -11.61 -11.68
N PHE A 84 -0.20 -12.04 -10.57
CA PHE A 84 0.49 -12.77 -9.50
C PHE A 84 -0.06 -14.19 -9.41
N SER A 85 0.82 -15.17 -9.21
CA SER A 85 0.40 -16.52 -8.82
C SER A 85 -0.02 -16.56 -7.35
N LYS A 86 -0.80 -17.57 -6.96
CA LYS A 86 -1.21 -17.74 -5.55
C LYS A 86 0.00 -17.99 -4.64
N GLU A 87 1.03 -18.64 -5.14
CA GLU A 87 2.30 -18.86 -4.45
C GLU A 87 3.01 -17.54 -4.20
N GLN A 88 3.11 -16.67 -5.22
CA GLN A 88 3.72 -15.34 -5.07
C GLN A 88 2.97 -14.47 -4.06
N ILE A 89 1.64 -14.47 -4.10
CA ILE A 89 0.84 -13.71 -3.13
C ILE A 89 1.08 -14.25 -1.72
N TYR A 90 1.08 -15.58 -1.56
CA TYR A 90 1.35 -16.21 -0.27
C TYR A 90 2.73 -15.82 0.27
N ASP A 91 3.78 -15.99 -0.52
CA ASP A 91 5.17 -15.72 -0.09
C ASP A 91 5.36 -14.26 0.31
N ILE A 92 4.77 -13.32 -0.43
CA ILE A 92 4.91 -11.88 -0.16
C ILE A 92 4.09 -11.46 1.07
N VAL A 93 2.86 -11.97 1.22
CA VAL A 93 1.95 -11.56 2.29
C VAL A 93 2.24 -12.28 3.61
N TRP A 94 2.45 -13.60 3.59
CA TRP A 94 2.68 -14.36 4.81
C TRP A 94 4.08 -14.17 5.38
N GLN A 95 5.12 -14.05 4.54
CA GLN A 95 6.54 -13.94 4.96
C GLN A 95 6.98 -15.04 5.95
N GLU A 96 6.36 -16.20 5.84
CA GLU A 96 6.55 -17.36 6.71
C GLU A 96 6.77 -18.61 5.85
N PRO A 97 7.38 -19.68 6.40
CA PRO A 97 7.47 -20.95 5.71
C PRO A 97 6.10 -21.43 5.21
N TYR A 98 6.10 -22.06 4.04
CA TYR A 98 4.88 -22.62 3.45
C TYR A 98 4.15 -23.55 4.44
N SER A 99 2.88 -23.24 4.70
CA SER A 99 2.05 -23.95 5.69
C SER A 99 1.27 -25.14 5.13
N GLY A 100 1.40 -25.43 3.82
CA GLY A 100 0.80 -26.61 3.20
C GLY A 100 -0.39 -26.37 2.29
N ASP A 101 -0.94 -25.14 2.20
CA ASP A 101 -2.02 -24.84 1.25
C ASP A 101 -2.00 -23.40 0.72
N TYR A 102 -1.70 -23.22 -0.57
CA TYR A 102 -1.77 -21.93 -1.25
C TYR A 102 -3.22 -21.52 -1.59
N ASN A 103 -4.20 -22.42 -1.48
CA ASN A 103 -5.59 -22.11 -1.76
C ASN A 103 -6.22 -21.21 -0.69
N ILE A 104 -5.57 -21.05 0.47
CA ILE A 104 -5.96 -20.02 1.44
C ILE A 104 -5.99 -18.63 0.80
N VAL A 105 -5.07 -18.34 -0.13
CA VAL A 105 -5.06 -17.10 -0.91
C VAL A 105 -6.37 -16.93 -1.69
N MET A 106 -6.86 -18.00 -2.33
CA MET A 106 -8.11 -17.94 -3.09
C MET A 106 -9.32 -17.70 -2.19
N SER A 107 -9.31 -18.21 -0.96
CA SER A 107 -10.34 -17.92 0.05
C SER A 107 -10.36 -16.43 0.40
N HIS A 108 -9.18 -15.84 0.67
CA HIS A 108 -9.09 -14.39 0.92
C HIS A 108 -9.49 -13.56 -0.30
N ILE A 109 -9.08 -13.93 -1.52
CA ILE A 109 -9.49 -13.24 -2.75
C ILE A 109 -11.01 -13.25 -2.91
N ARG A 110 -11.66 -14.38 -2.60
CA ARG A 110 -13.12 -14.48 -2.60
C ARG A 110 -13.75 -13.51 -1.58
N HIS A 111 -13.29 -13.51 -0.33
CA HIS A 111 -13.83 -12.62 0.70
C HIS A 111 -13.57 -11.14 0.39
N ILE A 112 -12.41 -10.81 -0.18
CA ILE A 112 -12.11 -9.46 -0.67
C ILE A 112 -13.16 -9.05 -1.70
N ARG A 113 -13.41 -9.87 -2.71
CA ARG A 113 -14.41 -9.58 -3.76
C ARG A 113 -15.81 -9.42 -3.19
N GLU A 114 -16.22 -10.28 -2.26
CA GLU A 114 -17.51 -10.20 -1.55
C GLU A 114 -17.70 -8.87 -0.81
N LYS A 115 -16.60 -8.20 -0.42
CA LYS A 115 -16.62 -6.94 0.33
C LYS A 115 -16.45 -5.69 -0.54
N ILE A 116 -15.65 -5.76 -1.61
CA ILE A 116 -15.26 -4.56 -2.39
C ILE A 116 -15.94 -4.46 -3.76
N GLU A 117 -16.51 -5.56 -4.28
CA GLU A 117 -17.09 -5.60 -5.62
C GLU A 117 -18.62 -5.56 -5.54
N ASP A 118 -19.27 -4.81 -6.43
CA ASP A 118 -20.75 -4.85 -6.58
C ASP A 118 -21.23 -6.25 -6.98
N ASN A 119 -20.43 -6.97 -7.77
CA ASN A 119 -20.68 -8.35 -8.16
C ASN A 119 -19.37 -9.17 -8.05
N PRO A 120 -19.22 -10.02 -7.02
CA PRO A 120 -18.02 -10.83 -6.83
C PRO A 120 -17.71 -11.80 -7.99
N GLY A 121 -18.73 -12.21 -8.76
CA GLY A 121 -18.59 -13.06 -9.93
C GLY A 121 -18.19 -12.31 -11.21
N LYS A 122 -18.24 -10.98 -11.21
CA LYS A 122 -17.79 -10.10 -12.30
C LYS A 122 -16.90 -8.98 -11.73
N PRO A 123 -15.73 -9.33 -11.15
CA PRO A 123 -14.92 -8.38 -10.39
C PRO A 123 -14.30 -7.31 -11.29
N LEU A 124 -14.38 -6.05 -10.86
CA LEU A 124 -13.78 -4.90 -11.52
C LEU A 124 -12.36 -4.65 -11.03
N TYR A 125 -12.12 -4.72 -9.72
CA TYR A 125 -10.84 -4.39 -9.08
C TYR A 125 -9.91 -5.61 -8.98
N CYS A 126 -10.41 -6.76 -8.53
CA CYS A 126 -9.58 -7.93 -8.26
C CYS A 126 -9.90 -9.07 -9.24
N ARG A 127 -9.15 -9.20 -10.34
CA ARG A 127 -9.40 -10.19 -11.41
C ARG A 127 -8.47 -11.39 -11.33
N THR A 128 -8.96 -12.55 -11.75
CA THR A 128 -8.16 -13.76 -11.96
C THR A 128 -7.82 -13.88 -13.45
N ALA A 129 -6.55 -14.14 -13.76
CA ALA A 129 -6.11 -14.49 -15.11
C ALA A 129 -6.29 -16.00 -15.30
N ASN A 130 -6.73 -16.40 -16.50
CA ASN A 130 -6.85 -17.80 -16.91
C ASN A 130 -5.62 -18.24 -17.69
#